data_AF-A0A7X2TNW4-F1
#
_entry.id   AF-A0A7X2TNW4-F1
#
_cell.length_a   1.000
_cell.length_b   1.000
_cell.length_c   1.000
_cell.angle_alpha   90.00
_cell.angle_beta   90.00
_cell.angle_gamma   90.00
#
_symmetry.space_group_name_H-M   'P 1'
#
loop_
_entity.id
_entity.type
_entity.pdbx_description
1 polymer ?
#
loop_
_entity_poly.entity_id
_entity_poly.type
_entity_poly.pdbx_seq_one_letter_code
_entity_poly.pdbx_strand_id
1 'polypeptide(L)'
;MYYCRKCGKPIEGYYKFCPKCGEPVDQELLKESMEPDAGEDGETVLSHFSEDYQPEQTEGRQQEDGDNYRYFDRQEYPYKQGDFSYDYKQPEQKRTGKRNFVILLIILFAAVAAALAAFWYFSGRGGSSKVVDPFAGVEVNYTGASPYLKASVTVDKDDAVEKKLHYVLSKSGNIKKGDEITVYVTADEDVMADSSGTVNVDEDDVTAYMKKNFHVTPKRVSKTFVARDVDSYLTSVDDIPSDVLTSMQEAAEKKVADNAKNWSGANLSGSEYLGAYFLSPKDGREQQDITNALFLINRVDVSFTNGDFFSYYYYTEYTNLMEQADGTVDVDVNQFQAPSGQDEIRSGSSYMSYNGYEDLNSLYNEVIATQDKDYEIENKVKDNPKQSSLSHAGNSSSGTGSNQTAGTGSVNGGTSPAEKSSPDSPGGHSTTDGQIFPNSSTELLTSSDISSLTSEQAQDAINEIYAREGYIFKESPYKEYYAQFSWYHKTYSDMQTVPLNTVEYQNVQMLSKAR
;
A
#
# COMPACT_ATOMS: atom_id res chain seq x y z
N MET A 1 -9.01 29.92 3.99
CA MET A 1 -9.56 28.61 3.58
C MET A 1 -9.10 28.32 2.16
N TYR A 2 -8.55 27.13 1.93
CA TYR A 2 -8.10 26.68 0.61
C TYR A 2 -9.18 25.79 -0.05
N TYR A 3 -9.22 25.73 -1.38
CA TYR A 3 -10.19 24.92 -2.15
C TYR A 3 -9.46 24.05 -3.17
N CYS A 4 -9.92 22.80 -3.34
CA CYS A 4 -9.34 21.89 -4.32
C CYS A 4 -9.62 22.38 -5.76
N ARG A 5 -8.55 22.59 -6.54
CA ARG A 5 -8.64 23.04 -7.94
C ARG A 5 -9.36 22.06 -8.89
N LYS A 6 -9.51 20.78 -8.51
CA LYS A 6 -10.13 19.73 -9.33
C LYS A 6 -11.59 19.42 -8.97
N CYS A 7 -11.94 19.40 -7.68
CA CYS A 7 -13.30 19.08 -7.22
C CYS A 7 -14.07 20.24 -6.57
N GLY A 8 -13.45 21.42 -6.45
CA GLY A 8 -14.06 22.64 -5.90
C GLY A 8 -14.41 22.60 -4.40
N LYS A 9 -14.10 21.51 -3.69
CA LYS A 9 -14.41 21.38 -2.25
C LYS A 9 -13.38 22.13 -1.39
N PRO A 10 -13.80 22.72 -0.26
CA PRO A 10 -12.86 23.30 0.72
C PRO A 10 -11.94 22.21 1.30
N ILE A 11 -10.75 22.62 1.68
CA ILE A 11 -9.75 21.79 2.39
C ILE A 11 -9.48 22.45 3.74
N GLU A 12 -9.90 21.78 4.81
CA GLU A 12 -9.81 22.27 6.20
C GLU A 12 -8.59 21.69 6.90
N GLY A 13 -7.40 22.19 6.55
CA GLY A 13 -6.14 21.81 7.20
C GLY A 13 -5.04 21.41 6.23
N TYR A 14 -3.89 21.00 6.79
CA TYR A 14 -2.63 20.86 6.07
C TYR A 14 -2.47 19.44 5.46
N TYR A 15 -3.22 19.14 4.41
CA TYR A 15 -3.16 17.86 3.70
C TYR A 15 -2.22 17.94 2.48
N LYS A 16 -1.44 16.89 2.22
CA LYS A 16 -0.59 16.78 1.01
C LYS A 16 -1.39 16.48 -0.27
N PHE A 17 -2.56 15.87 -0.11
CA PHE A 17 -3.47 15.45 -1.19
C PHE A 17 -4.92 15.73 -0.76
N CYS A 18 -5.82 16.00 -1.70
CA CYS A 18 -7.21 16.33 -1.40
C CYS A 18 -7.96 15.09 -0.88
N PRO A 19 -8.49 15.09 0.37
CA PRO A 19 -9.15 13.93 0.99
C PRO A 19 -10.56 13.64 0.41
N LYS A 20 -10.86 14.13 -0.79
CA LYS A 20 -12.11 13.91 -1.54
C LYS A 20 -11.90 13.53 -3.01
N CYS A 21 -10.69 13.70 -3.57
CA CYS A 21 -10.43 13.36 -4.98
C CYS A 21 -8.94 13.06 -5.32
N GLY A 22 -8.09 12.83 -4.31
CA GLY A 22 -6.67 12.45 -4.48
C GLY A 22 -5.74 13.54 -4.98
N GLU A 23 -6.25 14.65 -5.52
CA GLU A 23 -5.44 15.67 -6.18
C GLU A 23 -4.33 16.26 -5.28
N PRO A 24 -3.07 16.34 -5.74
CA PRO A 24 -1.98 16.95 -4.98
C PRO A 24 -2.32 18.38 -4.56
N VAL A 25 -2.04 18.72 -3.31
CA VAL A 25 -2.26 20.06 -2.77
C VAL A 25 -0.92 20.80 -2.73
N ASP A 26 -0.88 21.95 -3.39
CA ASP A 26 0.24 22.88 -3.32
C ASP A 26 0.38 23.42 -1.88
N GLN A 27 1.52 23.12 -1.27
CA GLN A 27 1.80 23.41 0.13
C GLN A 27 2.42 24.79 0.35
N GLU A 28 2.72 25.56 -0.69
CA GLU A 28 3.07 26.98 -0.51
C GLU A 28 1.80 27.81 -0.34
N LEU A 29 0.77 27.54 -1.15
CA LEU A 29 -0.55 28.19 -1.08
C LEU A 29 -1.35 27.89 0.20
N LEU A 30 -1.05 26.77 0.88
CA LEU A 30 -1.65 26.48 2.18
C LEU A 30 -1.12 27.41 3.28
N LYS A 31 0.18 27.73 3.29
CA LYS A 31 0.82 28.57 4.32
C LYS A 31 0.26 29.99 4.32
N GLU A 32 0.19 30.59 3.13
CA GLU A 32 -0.37 31.93 2.88
C GLU A 32 -1.84 32.03 3.33
N SER A 33 -2.56 30.91 3.45
CA SER A 33 -3.95 30.84 3.92
C SER A 33 -4.12 30.55 5.42
N MET A 34 -3.02 30.43 6.18
CA MET A 34 -2.99 29.97 7.57
C MET A 34 -2.16 30.83 8.54
N GLU A 35 -1.55 31.93 8.08
CA GLU A 35 -0.92 32.90 9.00
C GLU A 35 -2.00 33.67 9.80
N PRO A 36 -1.82 33.86 11.12
CA PRO A 36 -2.76 34.63 11.93
C PRO A 36 -2.55 36.13 11.69
N ASP A 37 -3.55 36.79 11.10
CA ASP A 37 -3.61 38.26 11.02
C ASP A 37 -3.55 38.88 12.43
N ALA A 38 -2.70 39.89 12.58
CA ALA A 38 -2.23 40.39 13.87
C ALA A 38 -2.01 41.92 13.91
N GLY A 39 -2.86 42.71 13.24
CA GLY A 39 -2.97 44.14 13.57
C GLY A 39 -3.64 45.04 12.54
N GLU A 40 -4.80 45.58 12.94
CA GLU A 40 -5.38 46.90 12.62
C GLU A 40 -4.47 47.85 11.80
N ASP A 41 -4.91 48.48 10.70
CA ASP A 41 -6.20 49.13 10.40
C ASP A 41 -6.68 48.88 8.93
N GLY A 42 -7.83 49.32 8.41
CA GLY A 42 -9.01 50.02 8.94
C GLY A 42 -9.77 50.73 7.80
N GLU A 43 -11.06 50.45 7.62
CA GLU A 43 -11.95 50.98 6.55
C GLU A 43 -11.57 50.52 5.10
N THR A 44 -12.46 50.48 4.10
CA THR A 44 -13.89 50.82 3.99
C THR A 44 -14.65 49.82 3.08
N VAL A 45 -15.98 49.87 3.08
CA VAL A 45 -16.87 49.01 2.28
C VAL A 45 -17.30 49.70 0.97
N LEU A 46 -17.37 49.00 -0.18
CA LEU A 46 -18.60 48.91 -1.05
C LEU A 46 -18.41 48.37 -2.49
N SER A 47 -19.38 47.53 -2.88
CA SER A 47 -20.08 47.42 -4.18
C SER A 47 -19.34 47.18 -5.52
N HIS A 48 -19.80 46.13 -6.21
CA HIS A 48 -20.27 46.12 -7.62
C HIS A 48 -19.55 46.99 -8.67
N PHE A 49 -19.12 46.36 -9.78
CA PHE A 49 -19.94 46.41 -11.00
C PHE A 49 -19.66 45.20 -11.91
N SER A 50 -20.57 44.96 -12.86
CA SER A 50 -20.56 43.88 -13.86
C SER A 50 -20.32 44.44 -15.27
N GLU A 51 -20.07 43.53 -16.23
CA GLU A 51 -20.24 43.75 -17.70
C GLU A 51 -19.25 44.77 -18.34
N ASP A 52 -18.79 44.63 -19.59
CA ASP A 52 -18.86 43.51 -20.55
C ASP A 52 -17.79 43.67 -21.66
N TYR A 53 -17.97 42.94 -22.77
CA TYR A 53 -17.56 43.34 -24.14
C TYR A 53 -16.20 42.86 -24.69
N GLN A 54 -16.19 41.59 -25.09
CA GLN A 54 -15.41 41.02 -26.22
C GLN A 54 -16.05 41.39 -27.59
N PRO A 55 -15.49 41.00 -28.76
CA PRO A 55 -14.12 40.54 -29.07
C PRO A 55 -13.50 41.45 -30.20
N GLU A 56 -12.96 41.10 -31.39
CA GLU A 56 -12.61 39.87 -32.14
C GLU A 56 -11.69 40.21 -33.36
N GLN A 57 -11.05 39.19 -33.98
CA GLN A 57 -10.56 39.13 -35.39
C GLN A 57 -9.41 40.10 -35.87
N THR A 58 -8.58 39.80 -36.88
CA THR A 58 -8.36 38.57 -37.71
C THR A 58 -6.92 38.47 -38.28
N GLU A 59 -6.42 37.23 -38.34
CA GLU A 59 -5.61 36.55 -39.39
C GLU A 59 -4.53 37.25 -40.27
N GLY A 60 -3.39 36.55 -40.36
CA GLY A 60 -2.60 36.33 -41.60
C GLY A 60 -1.16 36.87 -41.63
N ARG A 61 -0.17 36.28 -42.33
CA ARG A 61 0.09 34.90 -42.85
C ARG A 61 1.50 34.93 -43.54
N GLN A 62 2.29 33.85 -43.42
CA GLN A 62 3.57 33.58 -44.17
C GLN A 62 4.76 34.50 -43.79
N GLN A 63 5.98 33.98 -43.51
CA GLN A 63 7.02 33.35 -44.36
C GLN A 63 7.63 34.36 -45.38
N GLU A 64 8.96 34.51 -45.52
CA GLU A 64 10.10 33.74 -44.97
C GLU A 64 11.40 34.60 -44.80
N ASP A 65 12.56 33.96 -44.64
CA ASP A 65 13.98 34.35 -44.91
C ASP A 65 14.54 35.81 -44.77
N GLY A 66 15.81 35.97 -44.32
CA GLY A 66 16.53 37.27 -44.43
C GLY A 66 17.69 37.67 -43.48
N ASP A 67 18.71 36.84 -43.29
CA ASP A 67 20.13 37.17 -42.96
C ASP A 67 20.62 38.59 -42.48
N ASN A 68 21.37 38.58 -41.36
CA ASN A 68 22.70 39.23 -41.14
C ASN A 68 22.82 40.68 -40.54
N TYR A 69 24.02 41.02 -40.00
CA TYR A 69 24.29 42.12 -39.04
C TYR A 69 24.57 43.53 -39.62
N ARG A 70 24.16 44.62 -38.92
CA ARG A 70 25.05 45.53 -38.12
C ARG A 70 24.45 46.89 -37.68
N TYR A 71 24.57 47.17 -36.37
CA TYR A 71 25.08 48.40 -35.69
C TYR A 71 24.54 49.84 -35.94
N PHE A 72 24.37 50.58 -34.81
CA PHE A 72 24.08 52.03 -34.66
C PHE A 72 22.67 52.48 -35.14
N ASP A 73 22.07 53.59 -34.68
CA ASP A 73 22.56 54.75 -33.91
C ASP A 73 21.45 55.37 -33.02
N ARG A 74 21.81 56.16 -31.98
CA ARG A 74 20.99 57.24 -31.41
C ARG A 74 21.79 58.23 -30.54
N GLN A 75 22.15 59.37 -31.14
CA GLN A 75 22.35 60.65 -30.45
C GLN A 75 20.99 61.40 -30.35
N GLU A 76 20.78 62.56 -29.72
CA GLU A 76 21.67 63.52 -29.06
C GLU A 76 20.93 64.29 -27.92
N TYR A 77 21.60 65.27 -27.29
CA TYR A 77 21.15 66.07 -26.14
C TYR A 77 20.19 67.24 -26.50
N PRO A 78 19.72 68.03 -25.52
CA PRO A 78 20.48 69.25 -25.21
C PRO A 78 20.50 69.68 -23.72
N TYR A 79 21.54 70.43 -23.33
CA TYR A 79 21.53 71.33 -22.16
C TYR A 79 22.29 72.62 -22.50
N LYS A 80 21.96 73.75 -21.87
CA LYS A 80 22.63 75.04 -22.10
C LYS A 80 23.01 75.76 -20.79
N GLN A 81 24.03 76.61 -20.92
CA GLN A 81 24.71 77.33 -19.84
C GLN A 81 23.96 78.60 -19.39
N GLY A 82 24.21 79.01 -18.14
CA GLY A 82 23.84 80.32 -17.58
C GLY A 82 24.50 80.53 -16.21
N ASP A 83 25.23 81.63 -16.06
CA ASP A 83 25.97 81.98 -14.82
C ASP A 83 25.10 82.66 -13.76
N PHE A 84 25.49 82.59 -12.47
CA PHE A 84 25.43 83.67 -11.46
C PHE A 84 26.17 83.24 -10.15
N SER A 85 26.50 84.18 -9.25
CA SER A 85 27.32 83.96 -8.04
C SER A 85 27.03 85.06 -6.97
N TYR A 86 27.51 85.05 -5.71
CA TYR A 86 28.45 84.21 -4.93
C TYR A 86 27.74 83.73 -3.62
N ASP A 87 28.28 83.42 -2.42
CA ASP A 87 29.60 83.54 -1.75
C ASP A 87 29.72 82.58 -0.54
N TYR A 88 30.88 82.65 0.15
CA TYR A 88 31.09 82.44 1.59
C TYR A 88 31.69 81.12 2.12
N LYS A 89 32.98 80.94 1.77
CA LYS A 89 34.10 80.47 2.63
C LYS A 89 34.12 79.04 3.21
N GLN A 90 35.33 78.65 3.62
CA GLN A 90 35.82 77.27 3.87
C GLN A 90 35.93 76.95 5.38
N PRO A 91 36.38 75.73 5.76
CA PRO A 91 37.82 75.63 6.08
C PRO A 91 38.60 74.42 5.51
N GLU A 92 39.88 74.70 5.22
CA GLU A 92 41.10 73.89 5.04
C GLU A 92 41.10 72.33 5.00
N GLN A 93 41.91 71.79 4.07
CA GLN A 93 42.66 70.53 4.25
C GLN A 93 44.17 70.76 4.03
N LYS A 94 45.03 70.14 4.84
CA LYS A 94 46.50 70.16 4.66
C LYS A 94 47.03 68.82 4.09
N ARG A 95 48.00 68.91 3.16
CA ARG A 95 48.65 67.76 2.50
C ARG A 95 50.14 67.67 2.88
N THR A 96 50.65 66.45 3.05
CA THR A 96 52.08 66.10 2.90
C THR A 96 52.24 64.64 2.46
N GLY A 97 53.30 64.28 1.72
CA GLY A 97 53.85 62.91 1.78
C GLY A 97 53.79 61.95 0.57
N LYS A 98 53.55 62.38 -0.68
CA LYS A 98 53.61 61.46 -1.85
C LYS A 98 54.97 61.50 -2.58
N ARG A 99 55.89 60.58 -2.22
CA ARG A 99 57.00 60.15 -3.10
C ARG A 99 57.34 58.65 -2.97
N ASN A 100 57.41 58.11 -1.74
CA ASN A 100 57.68 56.68 -1.53
C ASN A 100 56.58 55.76 -2.07
N PHE A 101 55.32 56.23 -2.05
CA PHE A 101 54.15 55.46 -2.53
C PHE A 101 54.21 55.10 -4.02
N VAL A 102 54.86 55.92 -4.86
CA VAL A 102 54.98 55.64 -6.30
C VAL A 102 55.98 54.52 -6.56
N ILE A 103 57.09 54.49 -5.82
CA ILE A 103 58.08 53.40 -5.92
C ILE A 103 57.49 52.08 -5.39
N LEU A 104 56.75 52.13 -4.27
CA LEU A 104 56.02 50.97 -3.76
C LEU A 104 54.96 50.47 -4.75
N LEU A 105 54.21 51.36 -5.41
CA LEU A 105 53.26 50.96 -6.47
C LEU A 105 53.96 50.34 -7.68
N ILE A 106 55.13 50.83 -8.09
CA ILE A 106 55.91 50.24 -9.20
C ILE A 106 56.44 48.86 -8.81
N ILE A 107 56.94 48.69 -7.58
CA ILE A 107 57.37 47.37 -7.06
C ILE A 107 56.17 46.43 -6.92
N LEU A 108 55.01 46.93 -6.49
CA LEU A 108 53.77 46.15 -6.43
C LEU A 108 53.30 45.74 -7.84
N PHE A 109 53.34 46.65 -8.82
CA PHE A 109 53.02 46.32 -10.21
C PHE A 109 54.02 45.35 -10.84
N ALA A 110 55.31 45.46 -10.50
CA ALA A 110 56.32 44.50 -10.95
C ALA A 110 56.15 43.14 -10.28
N ALA A 111 55.80 43.09 -8.99
CA ALA A 111 55.50 41.85 -8.26
C ALA A 111 54.19 41.21 -8.73
N VAL A 112 53.15 42.00 -9.03
CA VAL A 112 51.89 41.52 -9.62
C VAL A 112 52.10 41.10 -11.06
N ALA A 113 52.90 41.82 -11.87
CA ALA A 113 53.25 41.39 -13.22
C ALA A 113 54.13 40.12 -13.22
N ALA A 114 55.05 39.97 -12.26
CA ALA A 114 55.82 38.74 -12.07
C ALA A 114 54.97 37.59 -11.55
N ALA A 115 54.01 37.84 -10.66
CA ALA A 115 53.05 36.86 -10.19
C ALA A 115 52.05 36.45 -11.28
N LEU A 116 51.61 37.39 -12.13
CA LEU A 116 50.77 37.12 -13.31
C LEU A 116 51.55 36.43 -14.43
N ALA A 117 52.82 36.75 -14.63
CA ALA A 117 53.70 36.05 -15.57
C ALA A 117 54.04 34.64 -15.06
N ALA A 118 54.29 34.48 -13.75
CA ALA A 118 54.45 33.17 -13.12
C ALA A 118 53.14 32.37 -13.19
N PHE A 119 52.00 32.97 -12.89
CA PHE A 119 50.69 32.35 -13.06
C PHE A 119 50.48 31.92 -14.51
N TRP A 120 50.71 32.80 -15.50
CA TRP A 120 50.60 32.46 -16.92
C TRP A 120 51.62 31.39 -17.37
N TYR A 121 52.81 31.33 -16.77
CA TYR A 121 53.84 30.32 -17.04
C TYR A 121 53.58 28.96 -16.36
N PHE A 122 52.94 28.94 -15.18
CA PHE A 122 52.52 27.71 -14.50
C PHE A 122 51.17 27.20 -15.01
N SER A 123 50.16 28.05 -15.18
CA SER A 123 48.89 27.74 -15.86
C SER A 123 49.10 27.39 -17.33
N GLY A 124 50.12 27.95 -17.99
CA GLY A 124 50.57 27.53 -19.32
C GLY A 124 51.32 26.19 -19.36
N ARG A 125 51.52 25.53 -18.20
CA ARG A 125 52.17 24.22 -18.06
C ARG A 125 51.28 23.16 -17.41
N GLY A 126 50.25 23.56 -16.68
CA GLY A 126 49.16 22.70 -16.24
C GLY A 126 48.01 22.70 -17.25
N GLY A 127 48.01 21.74 -18.17
CA GLY A 127 46.91 21.58 -19.12
C GLY A 127 45.58 21.37 -18.39
N SER A 128 44.62 22.29 -18.59
CA SER A 128 43.31 22.24 -17.93
C SER A 128 42.50 21.07 -18.48
N SER A 129 42.59 19.92 -17.81
CA SER A 129 41.82 18.71 -18.12
C SER A 129 40.34 19.04 -18.23
N LYS A 130 39.71 18.65 -19.35
CA LYS A 130 38.30 18.92 -19.63
C LYS A 130 37.45 18.22 -18.57
N VAL A 131 36.61 18.96 -17.85
CA VAL A 131 35.64 18.34 -16.93
C VAL A 131 34.54 17.67 -17.76
N VAL A 132 34.22 16.42 -17.44
CA VAL A 132 33.18 15.61 -18.09
C VAL A 132 32.31 14.96 -17.03
N ASP A 133 31.01 14.87 -17.29
CA ASP A 133 30.07 14.12 -16.47
C ASP A 133 30.02 12.68 -16.99
N PRO A 134 30.59 11.68 -16.28
CA PRO A 134 30.69 10.31 -16.80
C PRO A 134 29.35 9.56 -16.85
N PHE A 135 28.24 10.23 -16.47
CA PHE A 135 26.88 9.71 -16.56
C PHE A 135 26.05 10.40 -17.67
N ALA A 136 26.70 11.13 -18.59
CA ALA A 136 26.04 11.93 -19.63
C ALA A 136 25.52 11.07 -20.79
N GLY A 137 24.43 10.33 -20.56
CA GLY A 137 23.92 9.28 -21.46
C GLY A 137 24.17 7.87 -20.93
N VAL A 138 24.31 7.76 -19.60
CA VAL A 138 24.21 6.50 -18.86
C VAL A 138 22.76 6.34 -18.40
N GLU A 139 22.17 5.21 -18.75
CA GLU A 139 20.78 4.86 -18.41
C GLU A 139 20.75 3.56 -17.60
N VAL A 140 19.74 3.44 -16.73
CA VAL A 140 19.49 2.23 -15.94
C VAL A 140 18.22 1.60 -16.48
N ASN A 141 18.37 0.43 -17.09
CA ASN A 141 17.28 -0.34 -17.66
C ASN A 141 16.80 -1.35 -16.62
N TYR A 142 15.49 -1.55 -16.55
CA TYR A 142 14.87 -2.52 -15.65
C TYR A 142 14.26 -3.67 -16.46
N THR A 143 14.26 -4.86 -15.88
CA THR A 143 13.65 -6.07 -16.45
C THR A 143 12.94 -6.87 -15.36
N GLY A 144 11.84 -7.54 -15.72
CA GLY A 144 10.88 -8.08 -14.75
C GLY A 144 9.90 -7.00 -14.26
N ALA A 145 9.18 -7.26 -13.17
CA ALA A 145 8.26 -6.33 -12.53
C ALA A 145 8.59 -6.19 -11.03
N SER A 146 8.27 -5.04 -10.44
CA SER A 146 8.44 -4.80 -8.99
C SER A 146 7.57 -5.76 -8.18
N PRO A 147 8.07 -6.37 -7.08
CA PRO A 147 9.31 -6.06 -6.35
C PRO A 147 10.59 -6.79 -6.82
N TYR A 148 10.55 -7.45 -7.98
CA TYR A 148 11.60 -8.37 -8.47
C TYR A 148 12.46 -7.79 -9.60
N LEU A 149 12.44 -6.47 -9.81
CA LEU A 149 13.14 -5.82 -10.92
C LEU A 149 14.65 -6.12 -10.86
N LYS A 150 15.22 -6.38 -12.04
CA LYS A 150 16.67 -6.52 -12.27
C LYS A 150 17.15 -5.33 -13.08
N ALA A 151 18.20 -4.66 -12.59
CA ALA A 151 18.75 -3.45 -13.18
C ALA A 151 20.04 -3.74 -13.97
N SER A 152 20.20 -3.07 -15.11
CA SER A 152 21.43 -3.07 -15.92
C SER A 152 21.75 -1.66 -16.42
N VAL A 153 23.02 -1.40 -16.71
CA VAL A 153 23.49 -0.08 -17.20
C VAL A 153 23.72 -0.14 -18.71
N THR A 154 23.16 0.82 -19.46
CA THR A 154 23.54 1.09 -20.85
C THR A 154 24.18 2.46 -20.99
N VAL A 155 24.95 2.65 -22.07
CA VAL A 155 25.62 3.91 -22.40
C VAL A 155 25.39 4.20 -23.88
N ASP A 156 24.61 5.24 -24.19
CA ASP A 156 23.94 5.34 -25.49
C ASP A 156 24.75 6.10 -26.58
N LYS A 157 26.08 6.03 -26.51
CA LYS A 157 27.00 6.80 -27.37
C LYS A 157 28.28 6.03 -27.68
N ASP A 158 28.51 5.69 -28.96
CA ASP A 158 29.62 4.83 -29.37
C ASP A 158 31.03 5.41 -29.13
N ASP A 159 31.24 6.69 -29.42
CA ASP A 159 32.55 7.36 -29.26
C ASP A 159 32.80 7.97 -27.86
N ALA A 160 31.86 7.79 -26.92
CA ALA A 160 31.93 8.41 -25.60
C ALA A 160 33.11 7.88 -24.75
N VAL A 161 33.62 8.72 -23.83
CA VAL A 161 34.53 8.28 -22.76
C VAL A 161 33.79 7.30 -21.85
N GLU A 162 32.51 7.59 -21.65
CA GLU A 162 31.52 6.84 -20.89
C GLU A 162 31.46 5.35 -21.30
N LYS A 163 31.61 4.98 -22.58
CA LYS A 163 31.67 3.56 -23.01
C LYS A 163 32.97 2.82 -22.64
N LYS A 164 33.96 3.53 -22.10
CA LYS A 164 35.29 3.02 -21.71
C LYS A 164 35.49 3.14 -20.19
N LEU A 165 34.40 3.30 -19.45
CA LEU A 165 34.33 3.28 -18.00
C LEU A 165 33.56 2.05 -17.55
N HIS A 166 33.90 1.54 -16.37
CA HIS A 166 33.22 0.43 -15.76
C HIS A 166 32.18 0.98 -14.77
N TYR A 167 30.96 0.42 -14.80
CA TYR A 167 29.85 0.89 -13.98
C TYR A 167 29.38 -0.20 -13.02
N VAL A 168 29.27 0.15 -11.74
CA VAL A 168 28.83 -0.75 -10.67
C VAL A 168 27.51 -0.23 -10.11
N LEU A 169 26.50 -1.10 -10.01
CA LEU A 169 25.22 -0.79 -9.40
C LEU A 169 25.28 -1.12 -7.90
N SER A 170 24.77 -0.24 -7.04
CA SER A 170 24.55 -0.54 -5.61
C SER A 170 23.60 -1.73 -5.40
N LYS A 171 22.70 -1.97 -6.35
CA LYS A 171 21.69 -3.03 -6.32
C LYS A 171 21.33 -3.40 -7.75
N SER A 172 21.35 -4.69 -8.09
CA SER A 172 21.10 -5.21 -9.45
C SER A 172 19.88 -6.13 -9.56
N GLY A 173 19.23 -6.46 -8.44
CA GLY A 173 18.05 -7.34 -8.38
C GLY A 173 17.21 -7.10 -7.12
N ASN A 174 16.00 -7.67 -7.09
CA ASN A 174 14.99 -7.49 -6.02
C ASN A 174 14.67 -6.00 -5.76
N ILE A 175 14.64 -5.22 -6.85
CA ILE A 175 14.37 -3.78 -6.85
C ILE A 175 12.86 -3.54 -6.85
N LYS A 176 12.37 -2.72 -5.92
CA LYS A 176 10.96 -2.33 -5.77
C LYS A 176 10.70 -1.00 -6.48
N LYS A 177 9.47 -0.76 -6.95
CA LYS A 177 9.04 0.51 -7.57
C LYS A 177 9.21 1.63 -6.54
N GLY A 178 9.98 2.66 -6.89
CA GLY A 178 10.42 3.73 -6.00
C GLY A 178 11.78 3.53 -5.31
N ASP A 179 12.44 2.37 -5.44
CA ASP A 179 13.81 2.18 -4.93
C ASP A 179 14.80 3.16 -5.58
N GLU A 180 15.78 3.60 -4.80
CA GLU A 180 16.96 4.32 -5.29
C GLU A 180 18.11 3.36 -5.58
N ILE A 181 18.71 3.46 -6.78
CA ILE A 181 19.90 2.71 -7.18
C ILE A 181 21.01 3.70 -7.53
N THR A 182 22.17 3.56 -6.90
CA THR A 182 23.33 4.38 -7.21
C THR A 182 24.26 3.63 -8.15
N VAL A 183 24.53 4.23 -9.32
CA VAL A 183 25.56 3.79 -10.26
C VAL A 183 26.85 4.49 -9.89
N TYR A 184 27.93 3.73 -9.75
CA TYR A 184 29.29 4.21 -9.51
C TYR A 184 30.14 3.98 -10.77
N VAL A 185 31.11 4.86 -11.01
CA VAL A 185 32.18 4.66 -11.98
C VAL A 185 33.39 4.11 -11.25
N THR A 186 34.01 3.05 -11.76
CA THR A 186 35.26 2.48 -11.23
C THR A 186 36.37 2.49 -12.27
N ALA A 187 37.61 2.54 -11.77
CA ALA A 187 38.87 2.40 -12.54
C ALA A 187 39.36 0.94 -12.63
N ASP A 188 38.70 0.03 -11.90
CA ASP A 188 39.07 -1.36 -11.70
C ASP A 188 37.84 -2.27 -11.94
N GLU A 189 38.02 -3.30 -12.77
CA GLU A 189 36.97 -4.27 -13.17
C GLU A 189 36.57 -5.21 -12.03
N ASP A 190 37.44 -5.43 -11.03
CA ASP A 190 37.17 -6.33 -9.90
C ASP A 190 36.29 -5.67 -8.80
N VAL A 191 36.00 -4.36 -8.91
CA VAL A 191 35.16 -3.62 -7.94
C VAL A 191 33.69 -3.98 -8.13
N MET A 192 33.08 -4.50 -7.05
CA MET A 192 31.66 -4.90 -6.98
C MET A 192 30.97 -4.27 -5.76
N ALA A 193 29.65 -4.28 -5.75
CA ALA A 193 28.88 -3.99 -4.54
C ALA A 193 29.03 -5.14 -3.52
N ASP A 194 29.11 -4.81 -2.23
CA ASP A 194 29.03 -5.79 -1.16
C ASP A 194 27.57 -6.21 -0.86
N SER A 195 27.38 -7.10 0.11
CA SER A 195 26.05 -7.59 0.50
C SER A 195 25.13 -6.54 1.15
N SER A 196 25.62 -5.35 1.45
CA SER A 196 24.82 -4.19 1.87
C SER A 196 24.44 -3.26 0.71
N GLY A 197 24.99 -3.51 -0.49
CA GLY A 197 24.90 -2.62 -1.65
C GLY A 197 25.92 -1.47 -1.63
N THR A 198 26.89 -1.50 -0.72
CA THR A 198 27.96 -0.50 -0.66
C THR A 198 29.01 -0.81 -1.71
N VAL A 199 29.40 0.19 -2.52
CA VAL A 199 30.49 0.08 -3.49
C VAL A 199 31.66 0.94 -3.00
N ASN A 200 32.81 0.31 -2.77
CA ASN A 200 34.02 0.99 -2.32
C ASN A 200 34.78 1.56 -3.53
N VAL A 201 34.58 2.85 -3.81
CA VAL A 201 35.28 3.59 -4.89
C VAL A 201 36.07 4.74 -4.30
N ASP A 202 37.35 4.84 -4.63
CA ASP A 202 38.17 6.02 -4.36
C ASP A 202 38.05 7.03 -5.52
N GLU A 203 37.62 8.25 -5.21
CA GLU A 203 37.42 9.31 -6.21
C GLU A 203 38.74 9.84 -6.79
N ASP A 204 39.85 9.79 -6.04
CA ASP A 204 41.16 10.19 -6.54
C ASP A 204 41.73 9.16 -7.53
N ASP A 205 41.52 7.85 -7.31
CA ASP A 205 41.94 6.80 -8.25
C ASP A 205 41.12 6.84 -9.56
N VAL A 206 39.80 6.99 -9.48
CA VAL A 206 38.94 7.18 -10.68
C VAL A 206 39.35 8.45 -11.42
N THR A 207 39.61 9.53 -10.69
CA THR A 207 40.09 10.79 -11.24
C THR A 207 41.46 10.65 -11.91
N ALA A 208 42.39 9.89 -11.31
CA ALA A 208 43.71 9.62 -11.87
C ALA A 208 43.62 8.76 -13.14
N TYR A 209 42.79 7.72 -13.14
CA TYR A 209 42.49 6.87 -14.29
C TYR A 209 41.94 7.68 -15.47
N MET A 210 40.91 8.51 -15.23
CA MET A 210 40.28 9.32 -16.28
C MET A 210 41.23 10.39 -16.86
N LYS A 211 42.05 11.03 -16.01
CA LYS A 211 43.09 11.98 -16.45
C LYS A 211 44.19 11.29 -17.26
N LYS A 212 44.59 10.07 -16.87
CA LYS A 212 45.64 9.29 -17.53
C LYS A 212 45.20 8.74 -18.89
N ASN A 213 44.02 8.13 -18.97
CA ASN A 213 43.58 7.37 -20.14
C ASN A 213 42.76 8.22 -21.14
N PHE A 214 42.06 9.25 -20.68
CA PHE A 214 41.14 10.05 -21.51
C PHE A 214 41.39 11.56 -21.43
N HIS A 215 42.31 12.01 -20.56
CA HIS A 215 42.67 13.43 -20.33
C HIS A 215 41.51 14.31 -19.82
N VAL A 216 40.44 13.71 -19.31
CA VAL A 216 39.29 14.37 -18.68
C VAL A 216 39.31 14.21 -17.17
N THR A 217 38.57 15.07 -16.46
CA THR A 217 38.34 14.97 -15.01
C THR A 217 36.84 14.72 -14.78
N PRO A 218 36.44 13.75 -13.93
CA PRO A 218 35.03 13.53 -13.63
C PRO A 218 34.40 14.74 -12.93
N LYS A 219 33.11 14.98 -13.19
CA LYS A 219 32.28 15.94 -12.44
C LYS A 219 31.81 15.36 -11.08
N ARG A 220 31.74 14.02 -11.00
CA ARG A 220 31.42 13.18 -9.83
C ARG A 220 31.68 11.72 -10.21
N VAL A 221 31.88 10.83 -9.23
CA VAL A 221 32.10 9.39 -9.47
C VAL A 221 30.87 8.50 -9.23
N SER A 222 29.73 9.05 -8.78
CA SER A 222 28.47 8.32 -8.63
C SER A 222 27.25 9.12 -9.12
N LYS A 223 26.13 8.44 -9.38
CA LYS A 223 24.82 9.04 -9.69
C LYS A 223 23.70 8.11 -9.23
N THR A 224 22.74 8.63 -8.49
CA THR A 224 21.52 7.91 -8.09
C THR A 224 20.42 8.05 -9.15
N PHE A 225 19.68 6.96 -9.35
CA PHE A 225 18.51 6.81 -10.22
C PHE A 225 17.37 6.22 -9.39
N VAL A 226 16.12 6.36 -9.85
CA VAL A 226 14.92 5.85 -9.14
C VAL A 226 14.11 4.97 -10.09
N ALA A 227 13.67 3.80 -9.63
CA ALA A 227 12.85 2.88 -10.42
C ALA A 227 11.37 3.32 -10.42
N ARG A 228 11.00 4.31 -11.25
CA ARG A 228 9.64 4.89 -11.29
C ARG A 228 8.76 4.28 -12.36
N ASP A 229 9.22 4.40 -13.61
CA ASP A 229 8.43 4.12 -14.80
C ASP A 229 8.63 2.64 -15.18
N VAL A 230 8.11 1.77 -14.30
CA VAL A 230 8.35 0.32 -14.28
C VAL A 230 7.07 -0.43 -13.91
N ASP A 231 6.93 -1.64 -14.46
CA ASP A 231 5.82 -2.55 -14.15
C ASP A 231 5.88 -3.02 -12.69
N SER A 232 4.73 -3.25 -12.09
CA SER A 232 4.58 -3.64 -10.68
C SER A 232 3.46 -4.65 -10.49
N TYR A 233 3.72 -5.71 -9.73
CA TYR A 233 2.67 -6.56 -9.20
C TYR A 233 1.76 -5.77 -8.25
N LEU A 234 0.44 -5.93 -8.40
CA LEU A 234 -0.53 -5.42 -7.43
C LEU A 234 -0.38 -6.17 -6.09
N THR A 235 -0.71 -5.52 -4.98
CA THR A 235 -0.52 -6.05 -3.63
C THR A 235 -1.78 -6.08 -2.76
N SER A 236 -2.82 -5.35 -3.16
CA SER A 236 -4.13 -5.25 -2.51
C SER A 236 -5.27 -5.29 -3.53
N VAL A 237 -6.46 -5.66 -3.06
CA VAL A 237 -7.73 -5.43 -3.80
C VAL A 237 -7.94 -3.94 -4.11
N ASP A 238 -7.46 -3.04 -3.24
CA ASP A 238 -7.64 -1.59 -3.40
C ASP A 238 -6.73 -1.00 -4.50
N ASP A 239 -5.73 -1.75 -4.99
CA ASP A 239 -4.87 -1.36 -6.12
C ASP A 239 -5.57 -1.59 -7.48
N ILE A 240 -6.70 -2.31 -7.51
CA ILE A 240 -7.39 -2.71 -8.74
C ILE A 240 -8.38 -1.62 -9.17
N PRO A 241 -8.29 -1.07 -10.41
CA PRO A 241 -9.30 -0.16 -10.94
C PRO A 241 -10.71 -0.77 -10.91
N SER A 242 -11.70 0.02 -10.49
CA SER A 242 -13.06 -0.50 -10.22
C SER A 242 -13.75 -1.10 -11.44
N ASP A 243 -13.46 -0.58 -12.64
CA ASP A 243 -13.94 -1.08 -13.93
C ASP A 243 -13.27 -2.41 -14.33
N VAL A 244 -11.97 -2.57 -14.06
CA VAL A 244 -11.26 -3.85 -14.20
C VAL A 244 -11.82 -4.89 -13.22
N LEU A 245 -12.06 -4.50 -11.97
CA LEU A 245 -12.68 -5.36 -10.96
C LEU A 245 -14.10 -5.80 -11.36
N THR A 246 -14.94 -4.89 -11.84
CA THR A 246 -16.28 -5.22 -12.37
C THR A 246 -16.19 -6.14 -13.59
N SER A 247 -15.24 -5.93 -14.49
CA SER A 247 -15.04 -6.79 -15.67
C SER A 247 -14.68 -8.24 -15.28
N MET A 248 -13.88 -8.42 -14.23
CA MET A 248 -13.58 -9.74 -13.65
C MET A 248 -14.80 -10.38 -12.94
N GLN A 249 -15.64 -9.56 -12.28
CA GLN A 249 -16.88 -10.01 -11.63
C GLN A 249 -17.91 -10.50 -12.66
N GLU A 250 -18.16 -9.73 -13.74
CA GLU A 250 -19.08 -10.13 -14.82
C GLU A 250 -18.66 -11.45 -15.49
N ALA A 251 -17.36 -11.67 -15.67
CA ALA A 251 -16.84 -12.92 -16.21
C ALA A 251 -17.06 -14.12 -15.27
N ALA A 252 -16.89 -13.93 -13.96
CA ALA A 252 -17.18 -14.94 -12.94
C ALA A 252 -18.67 -15.29 -12.88
N GLU A 253 -19.56 -14.29 -12.84
CA GLU A 253 -21.01 -14.50 -12.83
C GLU A 253 -21.51 -15.24 -14.08
N LYS A 254 -20.99 -14.85 -15.26
CA LYS A 254 -21.26 -15.53 -16.53
C LYS A 254 -20.86 -17.01 -16.47
N LYS A 255 -19.71 -17.33 -15.89
CA LYS A 255 -19.23 -18.72 -15.73
C LYS A 255 -20.14 -19.54 -14.82
N VAL A 256 -20.56 -18.95 -13.69
CA VAL A 256 -21.53 -19.56 -12.77
C VAL A 256 -22.87 -19.84 -13.48
N ALA A 257 -23.38 -18.85 -14.23
CA ALA A 257 -24.61 -18.99 -15.02
C ALA A 257 -24.49 -20.06 -16.12
N ASP A 258 -23.34 -20.20 -16.76
CA ASP A 258 -23.08 -21.25 -17.76
C ASP A 258 -22.99 -22.64 -17.14
N ASN A 259 -22.50 -22.78 -15.91
CA ASN A 259 -22.51 -24.06 -15.18
C ASN A 259 -23.95 -24.49 -14.84
N ALA A 260 -24.76 -23.60 -14.25
CA ALA A 260 -26.12 -23.90 -13.80
C ALA A 260 -27.07 -24.35 -14.93
N LYS A 261 -26.85 -23.89 -16.18
CA LYS A 261 -27.64 -24.29 -17.37
C LYS A 261 -27.56 -25.80 -17.70
N ASN A 262 -26.55 -26.51 -17.20
CA ASN A 262 -26.37 -27.95 -17.46
C ASN A 262 -27.23 -28.83 -16.53
N TRP A 263 -27.92 -28.24 -15.55
CA TRP A 263 -28.68 -28.97 -14.55
C TRP A 263 -30.18 -29.00 -14.88
N SER A 264 -30.74 -30.22 -14.94
CA SER A 264 -32.13 -30.44 -15.37
C SER A 264 -33.16 -29.83 -14.40
N GLY A 265 -33.77 -28.71 -14.79
CA GLY A 265 -34.80 -28.02 -14.00
C GLY A 265 -34.25 -26.98 -13.02
N ALA A 266 -32.94 -26.70 -13.04
CA ALA A 266 -32.32 -25.64 -12.24
C ALA A 266 -32.49 -24.26 -12.90
N ASN A 267 -32.52 -23.22 -12.08
CA ASN A 267 -32.49 -21.82 -12.48
C ASN A 267 -31.54 -21.04 -11.54
N LEU A 268 -30.55 -20.34 -12.11
CA LEU A 268 -29.79 -19.35 -11.35
C LEU A 268 -30.77 -18.27 -10.87
N SER A 269 -30.87 -18.12 -9.56
CA SER A 269 -31.86 -17.26 -8.89
C SER A 269 -31.22 -16.01 -8.30
N GLY A 270 -29.92 -16.07 -8.00
CA GLY A 270 -29.09 -14.94 -7.61
C GLY A 270 -27.61 -15.28 -7.64
N SER A 271 -26.79 -14.25 -7.72
CA SER A 271 -25.37 -14.27 -7.38
C SER A 271 -25.14 -13.07 -6.45
N GLU A 272 -24.39 -13.26 -5.36
CA GLU A 272 -23.96 -12.15 -4.51
C GLU A 272 -22.45 -12.17 -4.35
N TYR A 273 -21.78 -11.15 -4.89
CA TYR A 273 -20.38 -10.87 -4.60
C TYR A 273 -20.20 -10.55 -3.11
N LEU A 274 -19.47 -11.41 -2.41
CA LEU A 274 -19.19 -11.28 -0.99
C LEU A 274 -17.91 -10.49 -0.72
N GLY A 275 -17.01 -10.38 -1.70
CA GLY A 275 -15.71 -9.70 -1.57
C GLY A 275 -14.59 -10.55 -2.16
N ALA A 276 -13.35 -10.22 -1.81
CA ALA A 276 -12.18 -10.94 -2.31
C ALA A 276 -11.14 -11.24 -1.22
N TYR A 277 -10.34 -12.28 -1.47
CA TYR A 277 -9.02 -12.43 -0.86
C TYR A 277 -7.95 -12.01 -1.87
N PHE A 278 -6.93 -11.28 -1.42
CA PHE A 278 -5.74 -10.97 -2.24
C PHE A 278 -4.52 -11.61 -1.58
N LEU A 279 -3.77 -12.37 -2.36
CA LEU A 279 -2.63 -13.16 -1.93
C LEU A 279 -1.36 -12.55 -2.52
N SER A 280 -0.57 -11.91 -1.66
CA SER A 280 0.72 -11.29 -2.00
C SER A 280 1.86 -12.18 -1.52
N PRO A 281 2.81 -12.61 -2.37
CA PRO A 281 3.90 -13.50 -1.95
C PRO A 281 4.74 -12.90 -0.81
N LYS A 282 5.04 -13.70 0.21
CA LYS A 282 5.90 -13.26 1.34
C LYS A 282 7.32 -12.92 0.86
N ASP A 283 7.95 -11.92 1.49
CA ASP A 283 9.31 -11.46 1.15
C ASP A 283 10.32 -12.63 1.16
N GLY A 284 11.29 -12.60 0.25
CA GLY A 284 12.29 -13.68 0.10
C GLY A 284 11.88 -14.82 -0.84
N ARG A 285 10.75 -14.71 -1.54
CA ARG A 285 10.33 -15.63 -2.62
C ARG A 285 10.71 -15.09 -3.99
N GLU A 286 11.10 -15.99 -4.91
CA GLU A 286 11.42 -15.61 -6.28
C GLU A 286 10.18 -15.63 -7.20
N GLN A 287 10.11 -14.68 -8.13
CA GLN A 287 9.05 -14.54 -9.14
C GLN A 287 8.81 -15.83 -9.97
N GLN A 288 9.82 -16.69 -10.08
CA GLN A 288 9.71 -17.96 -10.84
C GLN A 288 8.97 -19.06 -10.06
N ASP A 289 8.88 -18.94 -8.74
CA ASP A 289 8.20 -19.90 -7.86
C ASP A 289 6.73 -19.54 -7.61
N ILE A 290 6.40 -18.23 -7.67
CA ILE A 290 5.13 -17.69 -7.14
C ILE A 290 4.80 -16.31 -7.72
N THR A 291 3.51 -16.04 -7.92
CA THR A 291 2.96 -14.72 -8.34
C THR A 291 1.77 -14.37 -7.44
N ASN A 292 1.30 -13.12 -7.46
CA ASN A 292 0.10 -12.74 -6.72
C ASN A 292 -1.17 -13.44 -7.25
N ALA A 293 -2.19 -13.53 -6.40
CA ALA A 293 -3.49 -14.11 -6.75
C ALA A 293 -4.67 -13.34 -6.13
N LEU A 294 -5.77 -13.22 -6.87
CA LEU A 294 -7.02 -12.58 -6.47
C LEU A 294 -8.16 -13.61 -6.53
N PHE A 295 -8.77 -13.90 -5.38
CA PHE A 295 -9.92 -14.81 -5.26
C PHE A 295 -11.20 -14.01 -5.07
N LEU A 296 -11.99 -13.84 -6.14
CA LEU A 296 -13.31 -13.22 -6.07
C LEU A 296 -14.33 -14.22 -5.54
N ILE A 297 -15.00 -13.91 -4.42
CA ILE A 297 -15.91 -14.83 -3.72
C ILE A 297 -17.36 -14.42 -3.95
N ASN A 298 -18.19 -15.38 -4.38
CA ASN A 298 -19.61 -15.19 -4.62
C ASN A 298 -20.43 -16.27 -3.87
N ARG A 299 -21.57 -15.89 -3.29
CA ARG A 299 -22.65 -16.85 -2.99
C ARG A 299 -23.49 -17.02 -4.25
N VAL A 300 -23.77 -18.25 -4.64
CA VAL A 300 -24.58 -18.61 -5.80
C VAL A 300 -25.88 -19.23 -5.30
N ASP A 301 -27.01 -18.62 -5.67
CA ASP A 301 -28.35 -19.02 -5.24
C ASP A 301 -29.10 -19.69 -6.40
N VAL A 302 -29.50 -20.96 -6.24
CA VAL A 302 -30.10 -21.78 -7.30
C VAL A 302 -31.43 -22.37 -6.84
N SER A 303 -32.47 -22.23 -7.67
CA SER A 303 -33.81 -22.81 -7.43
C SER A 303 -34.18 -23.83 -8.49
N PHE A 304 -35.10 -24.72 -8.14
CA PHE A 304 -35.51 -25.84 -8.97
C PHE A 304 -37.01 -25.80 -9.30
N THR A 305 -37.39 -26.34 -10.46
CA THR A 305 -38.79 -26.41 -10.90
C THR A 305 -39.72 -27.22 -10.00
N ASN A 306 -39.19 -27.97 -9.04
CA ASN A 306 -39.97 -28.68 -8.01
C ASN A 306 -40.14 -27.88 -6.69
N GLY A 307 -39.48 -26.73 -6.56
CA GLY A 307 -39.50 -25.87 -5.36
C GLY A 307 -38.29 -26.01 -4.45
N ASP A 308 -37.31 -26.89 -4.74
CA ASP A 308 -36.06 -26.93 -3.96
C ASP A 308 -35.22 -25.67 -4.21
N PHE A 309 -34.40 -25.30 -3.22
CA PHE A 309 -33.49 -24.16 -3.27
C PHE A 309 -32.17 -24.50 -2.55
N PHE A 310 -31.05 -24.09 -3.13
CA PHE A 310 -29.71 -24.28 -2.56
C PHE A 310 -28.86 -23.02 -2.79
N SER A 311 -28.08 -22.65 -1.78
CA SER A 311 -27.00 -21.68 -1.89
C SER A 311 -25.66 -22.40 -1.76
N TYR A 312 -24.65 -22.00 -2.53
CA TYR A 312 -23.28 -22.49 -2.40
C TYR A 312 -22.25 -21.39 -2.68
N TYR A 313 -20.99 -21.62 -2.32
CA TYR A 313 -19.92 -20.62 -2.42
C TYR A 313 -18.96 -20.95 -3.57
N TYR A 314 -18.72 -19.97 -4.44
CA TYR A 314 -17.91 -20.07 -5.65
C TYR A 314 -16.79 -19.02 -5.62
N TYR A 315 -15.54 -19.45 -5.77
CA TYR A 315 -14.42 -18.53 -6.00
C TYR A 315 -14.07 -18.44 -7.50
N THR A 316 -13.45 -17.34 -7.90
CA THR A 316 -12.78 -17.21 -9.19
C THR A 316 -11.40 -16.62 -8.96
N GLU A 317 -10.36 -17.34 -9.39
CA GLU A 317 -8.96 -17.02 -9.12
C GLU A 317 -8.30 -16.43 -10.37
N TYR A 318 -7.85 -15.18 -10.27
CA TYR A 318 -6.94 -14.55 -11.22
C TYR A 318 -5.53 -14.50 -10.64
N THR A 319 -4.50 -14.65 -11.46
CA THR A 319 -3.08 -14.63 -11.02
C THR A 319 -2.24 -13.71 -11.89
N ASN A 320 -1.07 -13.30 -11.38
CA ASN A 320 -0.14 -12.39 -12.08
C ASN A 320 -0.81 -11.04 -12.48
N LEU A 321 -1.53 -10.41 -11.53
CA LEU A 321 -2.12 -9.09 -11.72
C LEU A 321 -1.05 -8.00 -11.61
N MET A 322 -0.95 -7.12 -12.60
CA MET A 322 0.12 -6.11 -12.69
C MET A 322 -0.41 -4.74 -13.13
N GLU A 323 0.13 -3.68 -12.53
CA GLU A 323 0.15 -2.33 -13.09
C GLU A 323 1.35 -2.22 -14.05
N GLN A 324 1.11 -1.77 -15.28
CA GLN A 324 2.17 -1.47 -16.25
C GLN A 324 2.89 -0.15 -15.92
N ALA A 325 4.04 0.09 -16.53
CA ALA A 325 4.81 1.32 -16.39
C ALA A 325 4.04 2.62 -16.71
N ASP A 326 2.95 2.56 -17.49
CA ASP A 326 2.07 3.69 -17.82
C ASP A 326 0.88 3.90 -16.86
N GLY A 327 0.73 3.04 -15.85
CA GLY A 327 -0.38 3.06 -14.88
C GLY A 327 -1.62 2.29 -15.31
N THR A 328 -1.58 1.55 -16.44
CA THR A 328 -2.69 0.66 -16.83
C THR A 328 -2.65 -0.67 -16.08
N VAL A 329 -3.82 -1.23 -15.77
CA VAL A 329 -3.98 -2.60 -15.28
C VAL A 329 -4.80 -3.37 -16.31
N ASP A 330 -4.14 -4.24 -17.07
CA ASP A 330 -4.79 -5.13 -18.05
C ASP A 330 -4.83 -6.56 -17.51
N VAL A 331 -5.96 -7.23 -17.71
CA VAL A 331 -6.26 -8.58 -17.21
C VAL A 331 -7.15 -9.29 -18.23
N ASP A 332 -6.74 -10.46 -18.72
CA ASP A 332 -7.67 -11.33 -19.46
C ASP A 332 -8.71 -11.90 -18.48
N VAL A 333 -9.86 -11.25 -18.43
CA VAL A 333 -11.02 -11.64 -17.61
C VAL A 333 -11.56 -13.04 -17.93
N ASN A 334 -11.08 -13.71 -18.98
CA ASN A 334 -11.42 -15.08 -19.33
C ASN A 334 -10.38 -16.11 -18.83
N GLN A 335 -9.17 -15.67 -18.43
CA GLN A 335 -8.08 -16.53 -17.98
C GLN A 335 -8.05 -16.62 -16.44
N PHE A 336 -9.03 -17.32 -15.87
CA PHE A 336 -9.14 -17.58 -14.43
C PHE A 336 -9.22 -19.08 -14.12
N GLN A 337 -8.95 -19.44 -12.86
CA GLN A 337 -9.26 -20.76 -12.32
C GLN A 337 -10.63 -20.76 -11.61
N ALA A 338 -11.37 -21.86 -11.80
CA ALA A 338 -12.62 -22.16 -11.11
C ALA A 338 -12.33 -23.02 -9.85
N PRO A 339 -13.31 -23.23 -8.95
CA PRO A 339 -13.11 -24.04 -7.76
C PRO A 339 -12.68 -25.48 -8.07
N SER A 340 -11.63 -25.91 -7.38
CA SER A 340 -11.13 -27.28 -7.36
C SER A 340 -11.99 -28.20 -6.48
N GLY A 341 -12.64 -27.64 -5.45
CA GLY A 341 -13.68 -28.32 -4.67
C GLY A 341 -14.89 -28.70 -5.52
N GLN A 342 -15.39 -29.92 -5.32
CA GLN A 342 -16.58 -30.46 -5.97
C GLN A 342 -17.41 -31.24 -4.93
N ASP A 343 -18.71 -30.97 -4.89
CA ASP A 343 -19.67 -31.56 -3.95
C ASP A 343 -21.03 -31.81 -4.65
N GLU A 344 -22.00 -32.46 -4.00
CA GLU A 344 -23.28 -32.89 -4.61
C GLU A 344 -24.53 -32.38 -3.88
N ILE A 345 -25.34 -31.57 -4.57
CA ILE A 345 -26.71 -31.23 -4.11
C ILE A 345 -27.72 -32.26 -4.60
N ARG A 346 -28.76 -32.52 -3.77
CA ARG A 346 -29.85 -33.45 -4.08
C ARG A 346 -31.18 -32.72 -4.23
N SER A 347 -31.65 -32.53 -5.46
CA SER A 347 -33.01 -32.04 -5.73
C SER A 347 -33.96 -33.21 -5.99
N GLY A 348 -35.02 -33.32 -5.19
CA GLY A 348 -35.96 -34.44 -5.22
C GLY A 348 -35.27 -35.82 -5.11
N SER A 349 -35.26 -36.57 -6.22
CA SER A 349 -34.59 -37.88 -6.33
C SER A 349 -33.32 -37.85 -7.20
N SER A 350 -32.90 -36.67 -7.66
CA SER A 350 -31.72 -36.45 -8.50
C SER A 350 -30.56 -35.93 -7.67
N TYR A 351 -29.36 -36.40 -7.97
CA TYR A 351 -28.09 -35.89 -7.45
C TYR A 351 -27.39 -35.10 -8.55
N MET A 352 -26.73 -34.01 -8.18
CA MET A 352 -26.08 -33.11 -9.11
C MET A 352 -24.81 -32.53 -8.50
N SER A 353 -23.68 -32.79 -9.13
CA SER A 353 -22.39 -32.28 -8.68
C SER A 353 -22.20 -30.82 -9.10
N TYR A 354 -21.63 -30.01 -8.20
CA TYR A 354 -21.28 -28.59 -8.42
C TYR A 354 -19.82 -28.33 -8.04
N ASN A 355 -19.19 -27.36 -8.71
CA ASN A 355 -17.87 -26.85 -8.31
C ASN A 355 -18.08 -25.69 -7.33
N GLY A 356 -17.46 -25.78 -6.15
CA GLY A 356 -17.69 -24.84 -5.05
C GLY A 356 -17.67 -25.54 -3.69
N TYR A 357 -18.24 -24.88 -2.69
CA TYR A 357 -18.28 -25.32 -1.29
C TYR A 357 -19.66 -25.05 -0.68
N GLU A 358 -20.11 -25.90 0.26
CA GLU A 358 -21.38 -25.73 0.97
C GLU A 358 -21.40 -24.41 1.77
N ASP A 359 -20.28 -24.06 2.40
CA ASP A 359 -20.15 -22.87 3.25
C ASP A 359 -18.82 -22.11 3.07
N LEU A 360 -18.80 -20.86 3.55
CA LEU A 360 -17.65 -19.95 3.45
C LEU A 360 -16.44 -20.38 4.30
N ASN A 361 -16.65 -21.10 5.41
CA ASN A 361 -15.55 -21.61 6.24
C ASN A 361 -14.83 -22.76 5.51
N SER A 362 -15.56 -23.67 4.86
CA SER A 362 -14.94 -24.75 4.08
C SER A 362 -14.13 -24.21 2.91
N LEU A 363 -14.68 -23.24 2.15
CA LEU A 363 -13.93 -22.51 1.12
C LEU A 363 -12.65 -21.88 1.70
N TYR A 364 -12.77 -21.14 2.80
CA TYR A 364 -11.61 -20.50 3.43
C TYR A 364 -10.55 -21.50 3.89
N ASN A 365 -10.95 -22.56 4.60
CA ASN A 365 -10.03 -23.51 5.23
C ASN A 365 -9.30 -24.39 4.21
N GLU A 366 -9.97 -24.80 3.12
CA GLU A 366 -9.35 -25.65 2.10
C GLU A 366 -8.53 -24.85 1.08
N VAL A 367 -9.03 -23.69 0.63
CA VAL A 367 -8.45 -22.94 -0.49
C VAL A 367 -7.47 -21.85 -0.04
N ILE A 368 -7.85 -21.07 0.98
CA ILE A 368 -7.18 -19.81 1.34
C ILE A 368 -6.20 -19.99 2.52
N ALA A 369 -6.65 -20.64 3.59
CA ALA A 369 -5.83 -20.88 4.78
C ALA A 369 -4.60 -21.77 4.49
N THR A 370 -4.69 -22.66 3.50
CA THR A 370 -3.59 -23.49 3.02
C THR A 370 -2.46 -22.69 2.36
N GLN A 371 -2.71 -21.44 1.97
CA GLN A 371 -1.75 -20.55 1.29
C GLN A 371 -0.91 -19.70 2.25
N ASP A 372 -1.28 -19.59 3.54
CA ASP A 372 -0.58 -18.70 4.49
C ASP A 372 0.91 -19.05 4.65
N LYS A 373 1.33 -20.30 4.42
CA LYS A 373 2.77 -20.65 4.46
C LYS A 373 3.60 -19.86 3.42
N ASP A 374 2.97 -19.39 2.34
CA ASP A 374 3.61 -18.79 1.15
C ASP A 374 3.23 -17.32 0.91
N TYR A 375 2.03 -16.90 1.34
CA TYR A 375 1.46 -15.59 1.02
C TYR A 375 1.06 -14.80 2.27
N GLU A 376 1.10 -13.47 2.17
CA GLU A 376 0.32 -12.57 2.99
C GLU A 376 -1.09 -12.47 2.39
N ILE A 377 -2.11 -12.60 3.24
CA ILE A 377 -3.52 -12.73 2.81
C ILE A 377 -4.30 -11.49 3.26
N GLU A 378 -4.59 -10.59 2.32
CA GLU A 378 -5.62 -9.59 2.51
C GLU A 378 -7.01 -10.24 2.38
N ASN A 379 -7.97 -9.75 3.16
CA ASN A 379 -9.33 -10.25 3.19
C ASN A 379 -10.33 -9.08 3.21
N LYS A 380 -11.13 -8.98 2.14
CA LYS A 380 -12.21 -8.00 1.94
C LYS A 380 -13.59 -8.68 1.87
N VAL A 381 -13.71 -9.92 2.34
CA VAL A 381 -14.95 -10.70 2.26
C VAL A 381 -15.87 -10.36 3.43
N LYS A 382 -17.15 -10.10 3.13
CA LYS A 382 -18.25 -10.02 4.11
C LYS A 382 -18.29 -11.28 4.97
N ASP A 383 -18.73 -11.15 6.22
CA ASP A 383 -19.03 -12.28 7.12
C ASP A 383 -17.86 -13.28 7.30
N ASN A 384 -16.64 -12.74 7.22
CA ASN A 384 -15.32 -13.36 7.31
C ASN A 384 -15.14 -14.44 8.42
N PRO A 385 -14.82 -15.70 8.06
CA PRO A 385 -14.30 -16.72 8.96
C PRO A 385 -12.90 -16.37 9.51
N LYS A 386 -12.82 -15.86 10.75
CA LYS A 386 -11.51 -15.62 11.38
C LYS A 386 -10.90 -16.89 11.96
N GLN A 387 -9.91 -17.41 11.21
CA GLN A 387 -8.81 -18.30 11.62
C GLN A 387 -8.86 -18.86 13.06
N SER A 388 -9.22 -20.15 13.18
CA SER A 388 -8.78 -20.97 14.31
C SER A 388 -7.53 -21.75 13.90
N SER A 389 -6.44 -21.63 14.67
CA SER A 389 -5.15 -22.24 14.32
C SER A 389 -5.17 -23.77 14.50
N LEU A 390 -5.10 -24.51 13.39
CA LEU A 390 -5.06 -25.98 13.37
C LEU A 390 -3.68 -26.53 13.84
N SER A 391 -3.55 -26.78 15.15
CA SER A 391 -2.45 -27.59 15.69
C SER A 391 -2.60 -29.06 15.29
N HIS A 392 -1.49 -29.68 14.89
CA HIS A 392 -1.45 -30.89 14.07
C HIS A 392 -1.89 -32.24 14.72
N ALA A 393 -2.46 -33.07 13.85
CA ALA A 393 -2.22 -34.52 13.67
C ALA A 393 -2.78 -35.60 14.64
N GLY A 394 -3.59 -36.50 14.04
CA GLY A 394 -3.52 -37.95 14.25
C GLY A 394 -4.61 -38.54 15.17
N ASN A 395 -5.47 -39.46 14.75
CA ASN A 395 -5.17 -40.65 13.94
C ASN A 395 -6.46 -41.28 13.36
N SER A 396 -6.41 -41.83 12.15
CA SER A 396 -7.53 -42.58 11.55
C SER A 396 -7.37 -44.08 11.77
N SER A 397 -8.24 -44.69 12.59
CA SER A 397 -8.37 -46.16 12.63
C SER A 397 -9.81 -46.62 12.89
N SER A 398 -10.31 -47.44 11.96
CA SER A 398 -11.57 -48.18 11.99
C SER A 398 -11.90 -48.86 13.33
N GLY A 399 -13.17 -48.81 13.76
CA GLY A 399 -13.68 -49.58 14.91
C GLY A 399 -15.19 -49.84 14.81
N THR A 400 -15.59 -51.05 14.42
CA THR A 400 -16.99 -51.42 14.18
C THR A 400 -17.69 -51.94 15.45
N GLY A 401 -18.87 -51.41 15.75
CA GLY A 401 -19.86 -51.98 16.67
C GLY A 401 -19.71 -51.61 18.15
N SER A 402 -20.71 -51.84 19.03
CA SER A 402 -22.13 -52.16 18.80
C SER A 402 -22.87 -52.28 20.15
N ASN A 403 -24.11 -51.79 20.23
CA ASN A 403 -25.17 -52.22 21.17
C ASN A 403 -24.99 -52.08 22.72
N GLN A 404 -25.96 -51.38 23.33
CA GLN A 404 -26.78 -51.85 24.49
C GLN A 404 -26.14 -51.97 25.91
N THR A 405 -26.86 -51.92 27.04
CA THR A 405 -28.24 -51.47 27.39
C THR A 405 -28.38 -51.29 28.92
N ALA A 406 -29.15 -50.27 29.35
CA ALA A 406 -29.91 -50.05 30.61
C ALA A 406 -29.52 -50.64 32.00
N GLY A 407 -29.94 -49.93 33.07
CA GLY A 407 -30.19 -50.49 34.42
C GLY A 407 -29.77 -49.57 35.59
N THR A 408 -30.58 -48.60 36.07
CA THR A 408 -31.72 -48.68 37.03
C THR A 408 -31.38 -48.99 38.51
N GLY A 409 -31.74 -48.06 39.41
CA GLY A 409 -31.89 -48.27 40.86
C GLY A 409 -30.73 -47.74 41.73
N SER A 410 -30.89 -47.18 42.95
CA SER A 410 -31.89 -46.31 43.62
C SER A 410 -31.82 -46.54 45.15
N VAL A 411 -31.53 -45.49 45.96
CA VAL A 411 -32.00 -45.31 47.38
C VAL A 411 -31.42 -46.31 48.44
N ASN A 412 -31.03 -45.96 49.68
CA ASN A 412 -31.09 -44.73 50.50
C ASN A 412 -30.01 -44.71 51.62
N GLY A 413 -29.60 -43.52 52.09
CA GLY A 413 -29.11 -43.19 53.46
C GLY A 413 -27.87 -43.89 54.08
N GLY A 414 -27.07 -43.25 54.94
CA GLY A 414 -27.03 -41.84 55.32
C GLY A 414 -26.31 -41.57 56.65
N THR A 415 -25.21 -40.79 56.63
CA THR A 415 -24.58 -40.22 57.83
C THR A 415 -23.78 -38.95 57.50
N SER A 416 -23.68 -38.04 58.47
CA SER A 416 -22.98 -36.75 58.47
C SER A 416 -22.35 -36.61 59.88
N PRO A 417 -21.21 -35.89 60.12
CA PRO A 417 -20.72 -34.76 59.32
C PRO A 417 -19.22 -34.72 58.99
N ALA A 418 -18.92 -34.09 57.86
CA ALA A 418 -17.67 -33.38 57.59
C ALA A 418 -18.00 -32.24 56.62
N GLU A 419 -17.32 -31.09 56.74
CA GLU A 419 -17.50 -29.98 55.81
C GLU A 419 -16.99 -30.40 54.42
N LYS A 420 -17.90 -30.46 53.45
CA LYS A 420 -17.58 -30.49 52.03
C LYS A 420 -18.06 -29.19 51.43
N SER A 421 -17.15 -28.51 50.73
CA SER A 421 -17.50 -27.46 49.79
C SER A 421 -18.54 -27.96 48.79
N SER A 422 -19.41 -27.06 48.34
CA SER A 422 -20.20 -27.24 47.13
C SER A 422 -19.30 -27.64 45.95
N PRO A 423 -19.82 -28.32 44.91
CA PRO A 423 -19.12 -28.36 43.63
C PRO A 423 -18.82 -26.92 43.18
N ASP A 424 -17.62 -26.70 42.65
CA ASP A 424 -17.18 -25.36 42.25
C ASP A 424 -18.11 -24.79 41.18
N SER A 425 -18.77 -23.69 41.53
CA SER A 425 -19.62 -22.95 40.60
C SER A 425 -18.76 -22.27 39.54
N PRO A 426 -19.21 -22.19 38.28
CA PRO A 426 -18.80 -21.16 37.34
C PRO A 426 -18.81 -19.77 38.01
N GLY A 427 -17.94 -18.86 37.53
CA GLY A 427 -17.36 -17.80 38.35
C GLY A 427 -18.39 -16.90 39.05
N GLY A 428 -18.28 -16.75 40.37
CA GLY A 428 -19.28 -16.11 41.23
C GLY A 428 -19.49 -14.60 40.99
N HIS A 429 -20.24 -14.25 39.95
CA HIS A 429 -20.74 -12.91 39.64
C HIS A 429 -22.27 -12.86 39.74
N SER A 430 -22.84 -11.65 39.82
CA SER A 430 -24.27 -11.40 40.02
C SER A 430 -25.10 -11.64 38.74
N THR A 431 -25.21 -12.89 38.31
CA THR A 431 -26.04 -13.29 37.16
C THR A 431 -27.53 -13.16 37.45
N THR A 432 -28.33 -12.90 36.41
CA THR A 432 -29.80 -12.97 36.48
C THR A 432 -30.25 -14.27 35.85
N ASP A 433 -30.90 -15.15 36.62
CA ASP A 433 -31.35 -16.48 36.18
C ASP A 433 -30.27 -17.30 35.42
N GLY A 434 -29.05 -17.30 35.99
CA GLY A 434 -27.89 -18.02 35.45
C GLY A 434 -27.13 -17.32 34.31
N GLN A 435 -27.63 -16.19 33.82
CA GLN A 435 -27.09 -15.47 32.66
C GLN A 435 -26.27 -14.24 33.05
N ILE A 436 -25.13 -14.09 32.38
CA ILE A 436 -24.19 -12.96 32.41
C ILE A 436 -24.64 -11.89 31.40
N PHE A 437 -25.10 -12.28 30.20
CA PHE A 437 -25.60 -11.36 29.17
C PHE A 437 -26.95 -11.82 28.60
N PRO A 438 -28.07 -11.64 29.33
CA PRO A 438 -29.39 -12.13 28.91
C PRO A 438 -29.84 -11.67 27.52
N ASN A 439 -29.46 -10.45 27.12
CA ASN A 439 -29.84 -9.86 25.82
C ASN A 439 -28.93 -10.30 24.66
N SER A 440 -27.96 -11.20 24.87
CA SER A 440 -26.96 -11.59 23.87
C SER A 440 -27.50 -12.28 22.62
N SER A 441 -28.80 -12.64 22.57
CA SER A 441 -29.48 -13.04 21.33
C SER A 441 -29.76 -11.88 20.37
N THR A 442 -29.85 -10.65 20.87
CA THR A 442 -30.46 -9.51 20.16
C THR A 442 -29.67 -8.20 20.26
N GLU A 443 -28.78 -8.07 21.24
CA GLU A 443 -27.94 -6.89 21.45
C GLU A 443 -26.46 -7.26 21.33
N LEU A 444 -25.65 -6.38 20.74
CA LEU A 444 -24.22 -6.60 20.51
C LEU A 444 -23.37 -6.10 21.68
N LEU A 445 -22.44 -6.94 22.14
CA LEU A 445 -21.48 -6.62 23.19
C LEU A 445 -20.37 -5.69 22.67
N THR A 446 -20.05 -4.67 23.45
CA THR A 446 -18.97 -3.71 23.16
C THR A 446 -17.69 -4.05 23.93
N SER A 447 -16.57 -3.40 23.58
CA SER A 447 -15.31 -3.56 24.32
C SER A 447 -15.44 -3.18 25.79
N SER A 448 -16.32 -2.23 26.11
CA SER A 448 -16.66 -1.83 27.48
C SER A 448 -17.29 -2.99 28.27
N ASP A 449 -18.27 -3.67 27.68
CA ASP A 449 -19.09 -4.66 28.39
C ASP A 449 -18.29 -5.92 28.77
N ILE A 450 -17.28 -6.27 27.96
CA ILE A 450 -16.37 -7.39 28.25
C ILE A 450 -15.12 -6.98 29.05
N SER A 451 -14.83 -5.67 29.21
CA SER A 451 -13.56 -5.18 29.77
C SER A 451 -13.31 -5.53 31.24
N SER A 452 -14.36 -5.86 31.99
CA SER A 452 -14.29 -6.26 33.40
C SER A 452 -14.40 -7.77 33.63
N LEU A 453 -14.48 -8.58 32.57
CA LEU A 453 -14.57 -10.04 32.68
C LEU A 453 -13.21 -10.67 32.92
N THR A 454 -13.18 -11.79 33.65
CA THR A 454 -12.05 -12.74 33.60
C THR A 454 -12.18 -13.67 32.39
N SER A 455 -11.08 -14.34 32.02
CA SER A 455 -11.07 -15.37 30.97
C SER A 455 -12.08 -16.50 31.23
N GLU A 456 -12.27 -16.87 32.51
CA GLU A 456 -13.29 -17.83 32.94
C GLU A 456 -14.70 -17.30 32.71
N GLN A 457 -14.98 -16.04 33.05
CA GLN A 457 -16.30 -15.42 32.87
C GLN A 457 -16.63 -15.17 31.39
N ALA A 458 -15.63 -14.86 30.58
CA ALA A 458 -15.77 -14.81 29.12
C ALA A 458 -16.13 -16.18 28.54
N GLN A 459 -15.52 -17.26 29.05
CA GLN A 459 -15.86 -18.63 28.68
C GLN A 459 -17.25 -19.06 29.19
N ASP A 460 -17.66 -18.64 30.39
CA ASP A 460 -19.00 -18.87 30.94
C ASP A 460 -20.08 -18.17 30.08
N ALA A 461 -19.84 -16.94 29.66
CA ALA A 461 -20.75 -16.19 28.77
C ALA A 461 -20.82 -16.78 27.35
N ILE A 462 -19.73 -17.36 26.83
CA ILE A 462 -19.77 -18.16 25.59
C ILE A 462 -20.61 -19.42 25.78
N ASN A 463 -20.43 -20.12 26.91
CA ASN A 463 -21.18 -21.34 27.23
C ASN A 463 -22.68 -21.05 27.40
N GLU A 464 -23.05 -19.88 27.91
CA GLU A 464 -24.45 -19.41 28.03
C GLU A 464 -25.13 -19.29 26.66
N ILE A 465 -24.46 -18.66 25.69
CA ILE A 465 -24.99 -18.51 24.32
C ILE A 465 -25.21 -19.89 23.68
N TYR A 466 -24.23 -20.79 23.79
CA TYR A 466 -24.39 -22.17 23.33
C TYR A 466 -25.44 -22.98 24.11
N ALA A 467 -25.63 -22.72 25.42
CA ALA A 467 -26.66 -23.37 26.22
C ALA A 467 -28.07 -22.97 25.77
N ARG A 468 -28.29 -21.68 25.48
CA ARG A 468 -29.58 -21.15 25.02
C ARG A 468 -30.03 -21.78 23.70
N GLU A 469 -29.13 -21.88 22.74
CA GLU A 469 -29.35 -22.60 21.47
C GLU A 469 -29.25 -24.13 21.60
N GLY A 470 -29.13 -24.65 22.83
CA GLY A 470 -29.37 -26.06 23.13
C GLY A 470 -28.19 -27.02 22.99
N TYR A 471 -26.95 -26.52 23.06
CA TYR A 471 -25.75 -27.37 23.07
C TYR A 471 -25.71 -28.30 24.31
N ILE A 472 -25.42 -29.58 24.07
CA ILE A 472 -25.42 -30.62 25.11
C ILE A 472 -24.04 -30.73 25.75
N PHE A 473 -23.84 -30.00 26.87
CA PHE A 473 -22.65 -30.14 27.72
C PHE A 473 -22.51 -31.58 28.27
N LYS A 474 -21.32 -32.17 28.04
CA LYS A 474 -21.01 -33.58 28.33
C LYS A 474 -20.43 -33.80 29.73
N GLU A 475 -19.69 -32.80 30.25
CA GLU A 475 -18.95 -32.86 31.52
C GLU A 475 -19.37 -31.77 32.52
N SER A 476 -19.04 -32.01 33.78
CA SER A 476 -19.18 -31.06 34.90
C SER A 476 -18.08 -29.97 34.82
N PRO A 477 -18.31 -28.71 35.25
CA PRO A 477 -19.51 -28.19 35.92
C PRO A 477 -20.69 -27.91 34.97
N TYR A 478 -20.44 -27.54 33.71
CA TYR A 478 -21.46 -26.97 32.82
C TYR A 478 -22.70 -27.84 32.61
N LYS A 479 -22.53 -29.16 32.52
CA LYS A 479 -23.63 -30.13 32.41
C LYS A 479 -24.59 -30.12 33.61
N GLU A 480 -24.08 -29.83 34.80
CA GLU A 480 -24.86 -29.73 36.03
C GLU A 480 -25.40 -28.30 36.19
N TYR A 481 -24.55 -27.30 35.96
CA TYR A 481 -24.90 -25.88 36.02
C TYR A 481 -26.08 -25.54 35.11
N TYR A 482 -26.04 -25.85 33.81
CA TYR A 482 -27.13 -25.50 32.91
C TYR A 482 -28.39 -26.36 33.13
N ALA A 483 -28.25 -27.60 33.61
CA ALA A 483 -29.37 -28.51 33.83
C ALA A 483 -30.34 -28.09 34.95
N GLN A 484 -30.04 -27.04 35.73
CA GLN A 484 -30.95 -26.48 36.72
C GLN A 484 -31.93 -25.44 36.14
N PHE A 485 -31.63 -24.84 34.98
CA PHE A 485 -32.44 -23.76 34.41
C PHE A 485 -33.55 -24.28 33.50
N SER A 486 -34.75 -23.73 33.64
CA SER A 486 -35.93 -24.13 32.86
C SER A 486 -35.87 -23.70 31.39
N TRP A 487 -35.01 -22.74 31.03
CA TRP A 487 -34.80 -22.27 29.67
C TRP A 487 -33.83 -23.14 28.85
N TYR A 488 -33.06 -24.03 29.47
CA TYR A 488 -32.07 -24.87 28.78
C TYR A 488 -32.73 -26.10 28.14
N HIS A 489 -32.62 -26.22 26.82
CA HIS A 489 -33.27 -27.28 26.04
C HIS A 489 -32.26 -28.04 25.18
N LYS A 490 -31.99 -29.30 25.55
CA LYS A 490 -30.91 -30.12 24.98
C LYS A 490 -31.24 -30.64 23.58
N THR A 491 -30.52 -30.11 22.58
CA THR A 491 -30.78 -30.37 21.15
C THR A 491 -29.52 -30.85 20.42
N TYR A 492 -28.39 -30.14 20.53
CA TYR A 492 -27.21 -30.36 19.68
C TYR A 492 -26.06 -31.04 20.44
N SER A 493 -25.65 -32.24 20.02
CA SER A 493 -24.56 -32.99 20.64
C SER A 493 -23.16 -32.59 20.15
N ASP A 494 -23.08 -31.75 19.11
CA ASP A 494 -21.87 -31.14 18.59
C ASP A 494 -22.03 -29.60 18.60
N MET A 495 -20.99 -28.89 19.03
CA MET A 495 -20.97 -27.43 19.13
C MET A 495 -20.97 -26.78 17.74
N GLN A 496 -20.41 -27.47 16.72
CA GLN A 496 -20.36 -26.97 15.34
C GLN A 496 -21.73 -27.02 14.63
N THR A 497 -22.71 -27.73 15.19
CA THR A 497 -24.06 -27.86 14.60
C THR A 497 -25.11 -26.97 15.28
N VAL A 498 -24.69 -26.12 16.22
CA VAL A 498 -25.56 -25.18 16.94
C VAL A 498 -25.82 -23.95 16.05
N PRO A 499 -27.08 -23.63 15.70
CA PRO A 499 -27.41 -22.61 14.70
C PRO A 499 -27.43 -21.20 15.32
N LEU A 500 -26.29 -20.73 15.83
CA LEU A 500 -26.16 -19.38 16.41
C LEU A 500 -26.62 -18.30 15.42
N ASN A 501 -27.44 -17.36 15.89
CA ASN A 501 -27.83 -16.23 15.04
C ASN A 501 -26.67 -15.22 14.87
N THR A 502 -26.78 -14.29 13.91
CA THR A 502 -25.71 -13.31 13.58
C THR A 502 -25.21 -12.52 14.79
N VAL A 503 -26.10 -12.10 15.70
CA VAL A 503 -25.74 -11.35 16.91
C VAL A 503 -25.03 -12.26 17.92
N GLU A 504 -25.47 -13.50 18.06
CA GLU A 504 -24.88 -14.49 18.96
C GLU A 504 -23.49 -14.91 18.51
N TYR A 505 -23.31 -15.15 17.22
CA TYR A 505 -22.00 -15.38 16.62
C TYR A 505 -21.06 -14.20 16.87
N GLN A 506 -21.51 -12.97 16.60
CA GLN A 506 -20.71 -11.76 16.85
C GLN A 506 -20.38 -11.57 18.34
N ASN A 507 -21.28 -11.94 19.24
CA ASN A 507 -21.06 -11.90 20.69
C ASN A 507 -20.07 -12.98 21.17
N VAL A 508 -20.14 -14.21 20.64
CA VAL A 508 -19.14 -15.27 20.91
C VAL A 508 -17.75 -14.84 20.42
N GLN A 509 -17.66 -14.25 19.21
CA GLN A 509 -16.43 -13.66 18.67
C GLN A 509 -15.93 -12.47 19.50
N MET A 510 -16.80 -11.76 20.19
CA MET A 510 -16.44 -10.64 21.04
C MET A 510 -15.90 -11.10 22.40
N LEU A 511 -16.62 -12.00 23.06
CA LEU A 511 -16.22 -12.62 24.34
C LEU A 511 -14.90 -13.40 24.20
N SER A 512 -14.65 -14.04 23.05
CA SER A 512 -13.40 -14.77 22.77
C SER A 512 -12.14 -13.90 22.80
N LYS A 513 -12.26 -12.56 22.87
CA LYS A 513 -11.14 -11.61 23.02
C LYS A 513 -10.80 -11.27 24.47
N ALA A 514 -11.68 -11.60 25.42
CA ALA A 514 -11.47 -11.46 26.86
C ALA A 514 -11.03 -12.77 27.53
N ARG A 515 -10.80 -13.82 26.72
CA ARG A 515 -10.38 -15.16 27.14
C ARG A 515 -8.87 -15.36 26.99
#